data_AF-A0AAU8JN66-F1
#
_entry.id   AF-A0AAU8JN66-F1
#
_cell.length_a   1.000
_cell.length_b   1.000
_cell.length_c   1.000
_cell.angle_alpha   90.00
_cell.angle_beta   90.00
_cell.angle_gamma   90.00
#
_symmetry.space_group_name_H-M   'P 1'
#
loop_
_entity.id
_entity.type
_entity.pdbx_description
1 polymer ?
#
loop_
_entity_poly.entity_id
_entity_poly.type
_entity_poly.pdbx_seq_one_letter_code
_entity_poly.pdbx_strand_id
1 'polypeptide(L)'
;MHRTRLLQGLALLSTGLLAGAFGYGAANLVPTFNAVPLDMRLDFHAELMKMNGITMQGAMAVSALGSLALALLTRGGPRVLAAAAGSLTVVSFLVTRFGNVPINGRIKQWAATAPPADHAAVLHRWELFNDARTVTAVLAFALLTLLALRSSAPRGDGGRVAESGLSRRCSRCGSTAAGR
;
A
#
# COMPACT_ATOMS: atom_id res chain seq x y z
N MET A 1 11.85 17.64 -5.42
CA MET A 1 10.43 17.50 -5.02
C MET A 1 9.58 16.73 -6.04
N HIS A 2 9.55 17.09 -7.34
CA HIS A 2 8.70 16.40 -8.33
C HIS A 2 8.94 14.88 -8.42
N ARG A 3 10.21 14.44 -8.54
CA ARG A 3 10.58 13.00 -8.54
C ARG A 3 10.05 12.21 -7.33
N THR A 4 10.09 12.80 -6.12
CA THR A 4 9.58 12.19 -4.89
C THR A 4 8.06 11.99 -4.93
N ARG A 5 7.30 12.95 -5.48
CA ARG A 5 5.85 12.84 -5.65
C ARG A 5 5.47 11.75 -6.66
N LEU A 6 6.21 11.64 -7.77
CA LEU A 6 6.02 10.58 -8.76
C LEU A 6 6.28 9.19 -8.16
N LEU A 7 7.39 9.02 -7.43
CA LEU A 7 7.69 7.77 -6.72
C LEU A 7 6.62 7.42 -5.66
N GLN A 8 6.13 8.41 -4.92
CA GLN A 8 5.06 8.21 -3.95
C GLN A 8 3.75 7.79 -4.62
N GLY A 9 3.37 8.42 -5.74
CA GLY A 9 2.20 8.03 -6.53
C GLY A 9 2.33 6.61 -7.10
N LEU A 10 3.49 6.26 -7.64
CA LEU A 10 3.77 4.92 -8.17
C LEU A 10 3.72 3.85 -7.08
N ALA A 11 4.33 4.09 -5.92
CA ALA A 11 4.31 3.17 -4.78
C ALA A 11 2.89 2.99 -4.23
N LEU A 12 2.11 4.07 -4.13
CA LEU A 12 0.71 4.02 -3.68
C LEU A 12 -0.18 3.24 -4.67
N LEU A 13 -0.07 3.52 -5.96
CA LEU A 13 -0.85 2.86 -7.00
C LEU A 13 -0.55 1.35 -7.08
N SER A 14 0.74 0.98 -7.15
CA SER A 14 1.17 -0.42 -7.24
C SER A 14 0.80 -1.23 -5.99
N THR A 15 1.04 -0.67 -4.79
CA THR A 15 0.65 -1.32 -3.52
C THR A 15 -0.87 -1.39 -3.36
N GLY A 16 -1.62 -0.38 -3.84
CA GLY A 16 -3.08 -0.39 -3.81
C GLY A 16 -3.70 -1.43 -4.73
N LEU A 17 -3.19 -1.59 -5.95
CA LEU A 17 -3.60 -2.67 -6.87
C LEU A 17 -3.30 -4.05 -6.27
N LEU A 18 -2.13 -4.22 -5.64
CA LEU A 18 -1.75 -5.46 -4.96
C LEU A 18 -2.68 -5.77 -3.77
N ALA A 19 -2.92 -4.78 -2.90
CA ALA A 19 -3.80 -4.92 -1.75
C ALA A 19 -5.25 -5.21 -2.17
N GLY A 20 -5.74 -4.59 -3.25
CA GLY A 20 -7.05 -4.87 -3.83
C GLY A 20 -7.18 -6.28 -4.39
N ALA A 21 -6.19 -6.74 -5.17
CA ALA A 21 -6.17 -8.09 -5.73
C ALA A 21 -6.12 -9.18 -4.63
N PHE A 22 -5.31 -8.98 -3.60
CA PHE A 22 -5.22 -9.87 -2.44
C PHE A 22 -6.48 -9.82 -1.56
N GLY A 23 -7.00 -8.63 -1.28
CA GLY A 23 -8.23 -8.45 -0.50
C GLY A 23 -9.43 -9.12 -1.18
N TYR A 24 -9.60 -8.93 -2.50
CA TYR A 24 -10.63 -9.62 -3.27
C TYR A 24 -10.42 -11.14 -3.26
N GLY A 25 -9.15 -11.58 -3.41
CA GLY A 25 -8.78 -12.99 -3.34
C GLY A 25 -9.18 -13.65 -2.02
N ALA A 26 -8.79 -13.05 -0.89
CA ALA A 26 -9.13 -13.55 0.45
C ALA A 26 -10.65 -13.48 0.74
N ALA A 27 -11.31 -12.39 0.36
CA ALA A 27 -12.73 -12.19 0.69
C ALA A 27 -13.72 -12.95 -0.22
N ASN A 28 -13.35 -13.26 -1.46
CA ASN A 28 -14.27 -13.85 -2.44
C ASN A 28 -13.73 -15.14 -3.06
N LEU A 29 -12.49 -15.16 -3.58
CA LEU A 29 -11.97 -16.33 -4.28
C LEU A 29 -11.72 -17.51 -3.33
N VAL A 30 -11.14 -17.28 -2.15
CA VAL A 30 -10.87 -18.36 -1.18
C VAL A 30 -12.16 -18.99 -0.64
N PRO A 31 -13.20 -18.23 -0.20
CA PRO A 31 -14.50 -18.80 0.13
C PRO A 31 -15.14 -19.57 -1.03
N THR A 32 -15.04 -19.05 -2.26
CA THR A 32 -15.55 -19.75 -3.47
C THR A 32 -14.83 -21.09 -3.68
N PHE A 33 -13.50 -21.12 -3.55
CA PHE A 33 -12.70 -22.35 -3.62
C PHE A 33 -13.05 -23.36 -2.52
N ASN A 34 -13.47 -22.90 -1.34
CA ASN A 34 -13.89 -23.76 -0.23
C ASN A 34 -15.35 -24.26 -0.38
N ALA A 35 -16.13 -23.71 -1.31
CA ALA A 35 -17.54 -24.08 -1.55
C ALA A 35 -17.75 -25.01 -2.76
N VAL A 36 -16.75 -25.19 -3.62
CA VAL A 36 -16.82 -26.05 -4.82
C VAL A 36 -16.15 -27.41 -4.60
N PRO A 37 -16.48 -28.43 -5.42
CA PRO A 37 -15.76 -29.70 -5.46
C PRO A 37 -14.23 -29.55 -5.58
N LEU A 38 -13.47 -30.48 -4.99
CA LEU A 38 -12.02 -30.38 -4.84
C LEU A 38 -11.27 -30.39 -6.19
N ASP A 39 -11.72 -31.21 -7.14
CA ASP A 39 -11.26 -31.22 -8.53
C ASP A 39 -11.45 -29.85 -9.19
N MET A 40 -12.66 -29.29 -9.16
CA MET A 40 -12.95 -27.96 -9.69
C MET A 40 -12.10 -26.86 -9.03
N ARG A 41 -11.88 -26.96 -7.71
CA ARG A 41 -10.96 -26.08 -6.97
C ARG A 41 -9.54 -26.20 -7.52
N LEU A 42 -9.00 -27.41 -7.65
CA LEU A 42 -7.62 -27.64 -8.04
C LEU A 42 -7.36 -27.18 -9.48
N ASP A 43 -8.25 -27.49 -10.42
CA ASP A 43 -8.15 -27.10 -11.83
C ASP A 43 -8.16 -25.57 -12.00
N PHE A 44 -9.19 -24.91 -11.45
CA PHE A 44 -9.30 -23.45 -11.56
C PHE A 44 -8.13 -22.74 -10.88
N HIS A 45 -7.68 -23.24 -9.72
CA HIS A 45 -6.51 -22.71 -9.03
C HIS A 45 -5.23 -22.93 -9.85
N ALA A 46 -5.06 -24.09 -10.49
CA ALA A 46 -3.92 -24.37 -11.35
C ALA A 46 -3.83 -23.41 -12.55
N GLU A 47 -4.94 -23.17 -13.26
CA GLU A 47 -5.01 -22.22 -14.38
C GLU A 47 -4.81 -20.77 -13.94
N LEU A 48 -5.51 -20.33 -12.88
CA LEU A 48 -5.34 -18.99 -12.30
C LEU A 48 -3.89 -18.69 -11.93
N MET A 49 -3.16 -19.70 -11.41
CA MET A 49 -1.75 -19.57 -11.05
C MET A 49 -0.78 -19.76 -12.22
N LYS A 50 -1.23 -20.08 -13.44
CA LYS A 50 -0.42 -19.85 -14.66
C LYS A 50 -0.44 -18.36 -15.02
N MET A 51 -1.62 -17.75 -15.05
CA MET A 51 -1.80 -16.34 -15.41
C MET A 51 -1.19 -15.36 -14.38
N ASN A 52 -1.40 -15.62 -13.08
CA ASN A 52 -0.91 -14.71 -12.02
C ASN A 52 0.61 -14.71 -11.83
N GLY A 53 1.32 -15.75 -12.27
CA GLY A 53 2.72 -16.01 -11.88
C GLY A 53 3.71 -14.92 -12.28
N ILE A 54 3.51 -14.29 -13.45
CA ILE A 54 4.37 -13.21 -13.97
C ILE A 54 3.88 -11.86 -13.43
N THR A 55 2.59 -11.56 -13.65
CA THR A 55 1.98 -10.26 -13.35
C THR A 55 2.08 -9.87 -11.88
N MET A 56 1.78 -10.79 -10.95
CA MET A 56 1.89 -10.49 -9.52
C MET A 56 3.34 -10.30 -9.08
N GLN A 57 4.28 -11.14 -9.49
CA GLN A 57 5.67 -11.02 -9.03
C GLN A 57 6.31 -9.71 -9.54
N GLY A 58 6.00 -9.28 -10.77
CA GLY A 58 6.37 -7.95 -11.27
C GLY A 58 5.78 -6.82 -10.43
N ALA A 59 4.46 -6.84 -10.17
CA ALA A 59 3.79 -5.81 -9.37
C ALA A 59 4.32 -5.73 -7.93
N MET A 60 4.58 -6.87 -7.28
CA MET A 60 5.16 -6.92 -5.94
C MET A 60 6.59 -6.38 -5.89
N ALA A 61 7.43 -6.73 -6.87
CA ALA A 61 8.80 -6.21 -6.97
C ALA A 61 8.81 -4.68 -7.14
N VAL A 62 7.97 -4.14 -8.03
CA VAL A 62 7.81 -2.68 -8.22
C VAL A 62 7.33 -2.01 -6.93
N SER A 63 6.33 -2.58 -6.25
CA SER A 63 5.79 -2.04 -4.99
C SER A 63 6.85 -1.99 -3.87
N ALA A 64 7.63 -3.06 -3.73
CA ALA A 64 8.70 -3.16 -2.73
C ALA A 64 9.83 -2.17 -3.01
N LEU A 65 10.35 -2.15 -4.25
CA LEU A 65 11.43 -1.25 -4.66
C LEU A 65 11.01 0.22 -4.56
N GLY A 66 9.79 0.57 -4.99
CA GLY A 66 9.25 1.93 -4.87
C GLY A 66 9.14 2.40 -3.41
N SER A 67 8.67 1.53 -2.52
CA SER A 67 8.54 1.84 -1.09
C SER A 67 9.90 2.00 -0.40
N LEU A 68 10.86 1.11 -0.71
CA LEU A 68 12.24 1.21 -0.20
C LEU A 68 12.95 2.46 -0.71
N ALA A 69 12.83 2.79 -2.00
CA ALA A 69 13.37 4.02 -2.56
C ALA A 69 12.77 5.27 -1.88
N LEU A 70 11.46 5.27 -1.60
CA LEU A 70 10.81 6.36 -0.88
C LEU A 70 11.33 6.50 0.57
N ALA A 71 11.61 5.39 1.25
CA ALA A 71 12.21 5.40 2.59
C ALA A 71 13.65 5.94 2.61
N LEU A 72 14.44 5.70 1.56
CA LEU A 72 15.79 6.26 1.41
C LEU A 72 15.79 7.77 1.08
N LEU A 73 14.76 8.24 0.35
CA LEU A 73 14.65 9.62 -0.12
C LEU A 73 13.89 10.56 0.83
N THR A 74 13.39 10.07 1.97
CA THR A 74 12.65 10.84 2.98
C THR A 74 13.41 10.95 4.30
N ARG A 75 13.02 11.90 5.16
CA ARG A 75 13.60 12.12 6.50
C ARG A 75 12.49 12.33 7.54
N GLY A 76 12.79 12.07 8.82
CA GLY A 76 11.84 12.24 9.93
C GLY A 76 10.66 11.25 9.88
N GLY A 77 9.51 11.63 10.44
CA GLY A 77 8.29 10.80 10.49
C GLY A 77 7.87 10.17 9.14
N PRO A 78 7.91 10.90 8.00
CA PRO A 78 7.68 10.32 6.67
C PRO A 78 8.54 9.10 6.33
N ARG A 79 9.81 9.09 6.75
CA ARG A 79 10.73 7.96 6.54
C ARG A 79 10.29 6.72 7.32
N VAL A 80 9.79 6.89 8.55
CA VAL A 80 9.31 5.77 9.37
C VAL A 80 8.10 5.09 8.71
N LEU A 81 7.14 5.88 8.22
CA LEU A 81 5.96 5.36 7.51
C LEU A 81 6.36 4.65 6.20
N ALA A 82 7.23 5.26 5.39
CA ALA A 82 7.69 4.66 4.14
C ALA A 82 8.51 3.37 4.37
N ALA A 83 9.37 3.35 5.40
CA ALA A 83 10.15 2.17 5.77
C ALA A 83 9.24 1.02 6.25
N ALA A 84 8.28 1.31 7.15
CA ALA A 84 7.33 0.31 7.64
C ALA A 84 6.46 -0.27 6.50
N ALA A 85 5.98 0.58 5.58
CA ALA A 85 5.27 0.12 4.38
C ALA A 85 6.15 -0.76 3.49
N GLY A 86 7.41 -0.35 3.24
CA GLY A 86 8.37 -1.14 2.47
C GLY A 86 8.66 -2.51 3.11
N SER A 87 8.87 -2.57 4.43
CA SER A 87 9.05 -3.81 5.17
C SER A 87 7.83 -4.73 5.05
N LEU A 88 6.61 -4.21 5.20
CA LEU A 88 5.38 -4.99 5.05
C LEU A 88 5.21 -5.54 3.62
N THR A 89 5.51 -4.74 2.58
CA THR A 89 5.49 -5.21 1.19
C THR A 89 6.53 -6.29 0.93
N VAL A 90 7.74 -6.18 1.53
CA VAL A 90 8.76 -7.23 1.48
C VAL A 90 8.29 -8.51 2.18
N VAL A 91 7.66 -8.42 3.36
CA VAL A 91 7.08 -9.60 4.04
C VAL A 91 6.00 -10.25 3.17
N SER A 92 5.09 -9.47 2.59
CA SER A 92 4.05 -9.97 1.67
C SER A 92 4.67 -10.72 0.47
N PHE A 93 5.75 -10.19 -0.11
CA PHE A 93 6.51 -10.82 -1.18
C PHE A 93 7.18 -12.14 -0.74
N LEU A 94 7.85 -12.16 0.42
CA LEU A 94 8.50 -13.35 0.94
C LEU A 94 7.48 -14.46 1.26
N VAL A 95 6.36 -14.13 1.90
CA VAL A 95 5.25 -15.07 2.15
C VAL A 95 4.70 -15.62 0.84
N THR A 96 4.52 -14.78 -0.18
CA THR A 96 4.06 -15.24 -1.49
C THR A 96 5.08 -16.15 -2.16
N ARG A 97 6.37 -15.78 -2.15
CA ARG A 97 7.45 -16.47 -2.88
C ARG A 97 7.85 -17.81 -2.23
N PHE A 98 7.85 -17.91 -0.91
CA PHE A 98 8.29 -19.09 -0.17
C PHE A 98 7.14 -19.89 0.47
N GLY A 99 5.97 -19.28 0.68
CA GLY A 99 4.76 -19.96 1.17
C GLY A 99 3.83 -20.38 0.04
N ASN A 100 3.17 -19.42 -0.63
CA ASN A 100 2.14 -19.73 -1.62
C ASN A 100 2.70 -20.37 -2.90
N VAL A 101 3.79 -19.84 -3.48
CA VAL A 101 4.31 -20.31 -4.79
C VAL A 101 4.74 -21.78 -4.79
N PRO A 102 5.45 -22.32 -3.79
CA PRO A 102 5.76 -23.75 -3.74
C PRO A 102 4.51 -24.64 -3.64
N ILE A 103 3.50 -24.22 -2.88
CA ILE A 103 2.24 -24.96 -2.77
C ILE A 103 1.43 -24.88 -4.07
N ASN A 104 1.43 -23.73 -4.77
CA ASN A 104 0.84 -23.61 -6.12
C ASN A 104 1.46 -24.61 -7.11
N GLY A 105 2.76 -24.91 -6.97
CA GLY A 105 3.43 -25.94 -7.76
C GLY A 105 2.85 -27.34 -7.52
N ARG A 106 2.54 -27.67 -6.25
CA ARG A 106 1.88 -28.94 -5.87
C ARG A 106 0.45 -28.99 -6.36
N ILE A 107 -0.34 -27.92 -6.18
CA ILE A 107 -1.72 -27.81 -6.66
C ILE A 107 -1.81 -28.07 -8.18
N LYS A 108 -0.88 -27.50 -8.97
CA LYS A 108 -0.79 -27.76 -10.42
C LYS A 108 -0.49 -29.21 -10.78
N GLN A 109 0.26 -29.94 -9.94
CA GLN A 109 0.50 -31.37 -10.13
C GLN A 109 -0.74 -32.19 -9.75
N TRP A 110 -1.43 -31.83 -8.66
CA TRP A 110 -2.62 -32.53 -8.17
C TRP A 110 -3.82 -32.40 -9.11
N ALA A 111 -4.01 -31.23 -9.74
CA ALA A 111 -5.00 -31.01 -10.79
C ALA A 111 -4.83 -32.00 -11.97
N ALA A 112 -3.58 -32.26 -12.37
CA ALA A 112 -3.28 -33.22 -13.44
C ALA A 112 -3.20 -34.69 -12.99
N THR A 113 -3.37 -34.98 -11.69
CA THR A 113 -3.19 -36.33 -11.13
C THR A 113 -4.23 -36.61 -10.04
N ALA A 114 -3.83 -36.65 -8.76
CA ALA A 114 -4.70 -36.74 -7.61
C ALA A 114 -4.04 -36.05 -6.40
N PRO A 115 -4.81 -35.39 -5.52
CA PRO A 115 -4.28 -34.85 -4.27
C PRO A 115 -3.92 -35.97 -3.27
N PRO A 116 -2.86 -35.82 -2.46
CA PRO A 116 -2.51 -36.77 -1.40
C PRO A 116 -3.51 -36.74 -0.25
N ALA A 117 -3.48 -37.74 0.63
CA ALA A 117 -4.43 -37.83 1.76
C ALA A 117 -4.36 -36.62 2.73
N ASP A 118 -3.21 -35.95 2.84
CA ASP A 118 -2.97 -34.77 3.69
C ASP A 118 -3.25 -33.42 3.00
N HIS A 119 -3.76 -33.42 1.76
CA HIS A 119 -3.94 -32.20 0.94
C HIS A 119 -4.68 -31.08 1.68
N ALA A 120 -5.68 -31.39 2.50
CA ALA A 120 -6.45 -30.40 3.25
C ALA A 120 -5.58 -29.56 4.20
N ALA A 121 -4.58 -30.18 4.85
CA ALA A 121 -3.64 -29.46 5.71
C ALA A 121 -2.70 -28.54 4.91
N VAL A 122 -2.32 -28.95 3.69
CA VAL A 122 -1.50 -28.15 2.78
C VAL A 122 -2.29 -26.98 2.17
N LEU A 123 -3.56 -27.19 1.82
CA LEU A 123 -4.47 -26.14 1.35
C LEU A 123 -4.75 -25.12 2.46
N HIS A 124 -5.03 -25.57 3.68
CA HIS A 124 -5.17 -24.67 4.83
C HIS A 124 -3.88 -23.87 5.09
N ARG A 125 -2.70 -24.48 4.96
CA ARG A 125 -1.42 -23.75 5.07
C ARG A 125 -1.27 -22.68 3.99
N TRP A 126 -1.74 -22.95 2.77
CA TRP A 126 -1.78 -21.95 1.69
C TRP A 126 -2.73 -20.79 2.01
N GLU A 127 -3.89 -21.07 2.61
CA GLU A 127 -4.86 -20.05 3.04
C GLU A 127 -4.25 -19.14 4.11
N LEU A 128 -3.59 -19.71 5.13
CA LEU A 128 -2.86 -18.92 6.15
C LEU A 128 -1.78 -18.01 5.53
N PHE A 129 -1.04 -18.49 4.52
CA PHE A 129 -0.09 -17.65 3.79
C PHE A 129 -0.79 -16.60 2.92
N ASN A 130 -1.94 -16.92 2.32
CA ASN A 130 -2.75 -15.97 1.57
C ASN A 130 -3.24 -14.82 2.47
N ASP A 131 -3.67 -15.13 3.68
CA ASP A 131 -4.18 -14.12 4.60
C ASP A 131 -3.03 -13.25 5.12
N ALA A 132 -1.89 -13.85 5.48
CA ALA A 132 -0.69 -13.14 5.89
C ALA A 132 -0.17 -12.16 4.81
N ARG A 133 -0.08 -12.57 3.53
CA ARG A 133 0.31 -11.67 2.43
C ARG A 133 -0.73 -10.56 2.18
N THR A 134 -2.02 -10.85 2.42
CA THR A 134 -3.12 -9.90 2.23
C THR A 134 -3.09 -8.82 3.29
N VAL A 135 -3.07 -9.21 4.57
CA VAL A 135 -2.99 -8.28 5.71
C VAL A 135 -1.76 -7.38 5.59
N THR A 136 -0.59 -7.93 5.27
CA THR A 136 0.64 -7.13 5.12
C THR A 136 0.57 -6.15 3.93
N ALA A 137 0.01 -6.54 2.78
CA ALA A 137 -0.19 -5.63 1.65
C ALA A 137 -1.21 -4.52 1.95
N VAL A 138 -2.32 -4.84 2.62
CA VAL A 138 -3.35 -3.87 3.02
C VAL A 138 -2.78 -2.87 4.03
N LEU A 139 -2.02 -3.32 5.03
CA LEU A 139 -1.35 -2.44 5.99
C LEU A 139 -0.29 -1.55 5.31
N ALA A 140 0.49 -2.08 4.37
CA ALA A 140 1.44 -1.28 3.59
C ALA A 140 0.72 -0.18 2.79
N PHE A 141 -0.38 -0.51 2.12
CA PHE A 141 -1.21 0.44 1.39
C PHE A 141 -1.80 1.53 2.31
N ALA A 142 -2.31 1.14 3.48
CA ALA A 142 -2.82 2.09 4.48
C ALA A 142 -1.75 3.08 4.97
N LEU A 143 -0.52 2.61 5.22
CA LEU A 143 0.61 3.46 5.60
C LEU A 143 1.02 4.43 4.49
N LEU A 144 1.08 3.98 3.24
CA LEU A 144 1.36 4.85 2.08
C LEU A 144 0.24 5.88 1.84
N THR A 145 -1.01 5.50 2.10
CA THR A 145 -2.18 6.39 2.03
C THR A 145 -2.10 7.46 3.12
N LEU A 146 -1.82 7.08 4.37
CA LEU A 146 -1.60 8.02 5.48
C LEU A 146 -0.42 8.98 5.19
N LEU A 147 0.65 8.47 4.58
CA LEU A 147 1.79 9.28 4.13
C LEU A 147 1.39 10.27 3.02
N ALA A 148 0.52 9.88 2.08
CA ALA A 148 0.00 10.77 1.04
C ALA A 148 -0.89 11.88 1.61
N LEU A 149 -1.81 11.54 2.52
CA LEU A 149 -2.67 12.51 3.20
C LEU A 149 -1.85 13.54 4.02
N ARG A 150 -0.83 13.07 4.76
CA ARG A 150 0.08 13.95 5.52
C ARG A 150 0.93 14.85 4.62
N SER A 151 1.33 14.40 3.42
CA SER A 151 2.05 15.22 2.44
C SER A 151 1.18 16.29 1.76
N SER A 152 -0.14 16.14 1.80
CA SER A 152 -1.12 17.04 1.18
C SER A 152 -1.76 18.04 2.15
N ALA A 153 -1.58 17.85 3.46
CA ALA A 153 -2.05 18.80 4.46
C ALA A 153 -1.42 20.20 4.22
N PRO A 154 -2.21 21.29 4.17
CA PRO A 154 -1.67 22.63 4.15
C PRO A 154 -0.72 22.82 5.32
N ARG A 155 0.49 23.36 5.07
CA ARG A 155 1.28 23.93 6.16
C ARG A 155 0.45 25.06 6.73
N GLY A 156 -0.03 24.91 7.96
CA GLY A 156 -0.81 25.95 8.62
C GLY A 156 -0.03 27.26 8.58
N ASP A 157 -0.65 28.31 8.08
CA ASP A 157 -0.13 29.67 8.10
C ASP A 157 -0.21 30.22 9.53
N GLY A 158 0.63 29.66 10.39
CA GLY A 158 0.69 29.94 11.81
C GLY A 158 1.54 31.18 12.06
N GLY A 159 0.90 32.35 12.05
CA GLY A 159 1.43 33.55 12.71
C GLY A 159 2.00 34.63 11.79
N ARG A 160 1.12 35.30 11.02
CA ARG A 160 1.34 36.70 10.65
C ARG A 160 0.07 37.55 10.71
N VAL A 161 -0.67 37.43 11.81
CA VAL A 161 -1.80 38.31 12.13
C VAL A 161 -1.29 39.61 12.79
N ALA A 162 -1.29 40.68 12.00
CA ALA A 162 -1.49 42.07 12.40
C ALA A 162 -0.69 42.68 13.58
N GLU A 163 0.56 43.10 13.31
CA GLU A 163 1.16 44.29 13.97
C GLU A 163 1.53 45.35 12.92
N SER A 164 0.51 45.96 12.30
CA SER A 164 0.70 47.11 11.40
C SER A 164 -0.56 48.00 11.30
N GLY A 165 -1.34 48.08 12.39
CA GLY A 165 -2.72 48.59 12.35
C GLY A 165 -3.13 49.68 13.36
N LEU A 166 -2.24 50.14 14.26
CA LEU A 166 -2.69 51.05 15.35
C LEU A 166 -1.64 52.11 15.79
N SER A 167 -1.17 52.96 14.86
CA SER A 167 -0.29 54.10 15.22
C SER A 167 -0.43 55.33 14.30
N ARG A 168 -1.47 55.42 13.44
CA ARG A 168 -1.64 56.57 12.52
C ARG A 168 -3.09 57.02 12.39
N ARG A 169 -3.62 57.69 13.43
CA ARG A 169 -4.69 58.73 13.36
C ARG A 169 -5.03 59.30 14.74
N CYS A 170 -4.36 60.39 15.16
CA CYS A 170 -4.98 61.51 15.89
C CYS A 170 -3.98 62.64 16.17
N SER A 171 -3.68 63.46 15.16
CA SER A 171 -2.98 64.76 15.36
C SER A 171 -2.98 65.61 14.09
N ARG A 172 -4.16 66.00 13.58
CA ARG A 172 -4.33 67.16 12.69
C ARG A 172 -5.79 67.63 12.63
N CYS A 173 -6.15 68.48 13.59
CA CYS A 173 -7.25 69.43 13.47
C CYS A 173 -6.82 70.67 14.27
N GLY A 174 -6.70 71.83 13.63
CA GLY A 174 -6.09 73.02 14.26
C GLY A 174 -5.75 74.12 13.25
N SER A 175 -6.64 75.11 13.16
CA SER A 175 -6.64 76.21 12.19
C SER A 175 -7.32 77.43 12.84
N THR A 176 -7.00 78.69 12.55
CA THR A 176 -6.21 79.26 11.43
C THR A 176 -5.57 80.60 11.85
N ALA A 177 -4.63 81.08 11.02
CA ALA A 177 -4.45 82.51 10.68
C ALA A 177 -3.67 83.46 11.61
N ALA A 178 -2.91 84.33 10.91
CA ALA A 178 -2.48 85.71 11.22
C ALA A 178 -1.64 86.00 12.49
N GLY A 179 -0.65 86.90 12.47
CA GLY A 179 -0.08 87.66 11.35
C GLY A 179 0.70 88.90 11.82
N ARG A 180 1.66 89.35 10.99
CA ARG A 180 2.67 90.40 11.23
C ARG A 180 3.85 90.00 12.10
#